data_AF-E1YCE3-F1
#
_entry.id   AF-E1YCE3-F1
#
_cell.length_a   1.000
_cell.length_b   1.000
_cell.length_c   1.000
_cell.angle_alpha   90.00
_cell.angle_beta   90.00
_cell.angle_gamma   90.00
#
_symmetry.space_group_name_H-M   'P 1'
#
loop_
_entity.id
_entity.type
_entity.pdbx_description
1 polymer ?
#
loop_
_entity_poly.entity_id
_entity_poly.type
_entity_poly.pdbx_seq_one_letter_code
_entity_poly.pdbx_strand_id
1 'polypeptide(L)'
;MTLQTITVRPVLKEEEQEYIKLMAKHHYLGFAPKIGETMWYVATVDKEWVSLIGFSVSALKCKVRDQWIGWTYRYQFDRLKLIVNNNRFLILPGWHINNLGSRTISLCLVT
;
A
#
# COMPACT_ATOMS: atom_id res chain seq x y z
N MET A 1 20.44 6.67 -9.82
CA MET A 1 19.92 5.70 -8.82
C MET A 1 19.38 4.48 -9.53
N THR A 2 19.73 3.29 -9.04
CA THR A 2 19.29 2.02 -9.64
C THR A 2 18.14 1.45 -8.83
N LEU A 3 17.03 1.10 -9.47
CA LEU A 3 15.81 0.56 -8.82
C LEU A 3 16.04 -0.74 -8.01
N GLN A 4 17.19 -1.38 -8.19
CA GLN A 4 17.57 -2.61 -7.49
C GLN A 4 17.85 -2.40 -6.00
N THR A 5 18.13 -1.17 -5.56
CA THR A 5 18.41 -0.85 -4.16
C THR A 5 17.15 -0.61 -3.33
N ILE A 6 15.97 -0.55 -3.96
CA ILE A 6 14.70 -0.36 -3.25
C ILE A 6 14.40 -1.61 -2.45
N THR A 7 14.22 -1.42 -1.15
CA THR A 7 13.69 -2.44 -0.24
C THR A 7 12.32 -2.02 0.25
N VAL A 8 11.43 -2.98 0.50
CA VAL A 8 10.11 -2.72 1.08
C VAL A 8 9.97 -3.53 2.35
N ARG A 9 9.52 -2.89 3.42
CA ARG A 9 9.33 -3.52 4.73
C ARG A 9 8.13 -2.95 5.47
N PRO A 10 7.58 -3.66 6.47
CA PRO A 10 6.61 -3.08 7.38
C PRO A 10 7.17 -1.82 8.06
N VAL A 11 6.28 -0.85 8.27
CA VAL A 11 6.54 0.32 9.11
C VAL A 11 6.65 -0.15 10.56
N LEU A 12 7.71 0.26 11.26
CA LEU A 12 7.91 -0.06 12.67
C LEU A 12 7.01 0.81 13.55
N LYS A 13 6.74 0.37 14.78
CA LYS A 13 5.84 1.06 15.70
C LYS A 13 6.31 2.49 15.99
N GLU A 14 7.61 2.68 16.10
CA GLU A 14 8.26 3.97 16.38
C GLU A 14 8.19 4.92 15.17
N GLU A 15 7.98 4.38 13.97
CA GLU A 15 7.92 5.11 12.71
C GLU A 15 6.50 5.53 12.30
N GLU A 16 5.47 5.03 13.00
CA GLU A 16 4.07 5.28 12.64
C GLU A 16 3.72 6.77 12.59
N GLN A 17 4.26 7.57 13.51
CA GLN A 17 4.00 9.01 13.55
C GLN A 17 4.55 9.73 12.31
N GLU A 18 5.74 9.33 11.84
CA GLU A 18 6.32 9.91 10.63
C GLU A 18 5.55 9.46 9.39
N TYR A 19 5.12 8.20 9.33
CA TYR A 19 4.22 7.72 8.27
C TYR A 19 2.92 8.53 8.20
N ILE A 20 2.25 8.72 9.33
CA ILE A 20 1.01 9.49 9.43
C ILE A 20 1.23 10.92 8.93
N LYS A 21 2.28 11.58 9.43
CA LYS A 21 2.63 12.96 9.10
C LYS A 21 2.90 13.13 7.61
N LEU A 22 3.74 12.26 7.02
CA LEU A 22 4.07 12.31 5.60
C LEU A 22 2.86 12.00 4.71
N MET A 23 2.07 10.98 5.07
CA MET A 23 0.86 10.63 4.33
C MET A 23 -0.17 11.77 4.36
N ALA A 24 -0.41 12.38 5.53
CA ALA A 24 -1.31 13.51 5.67
C ALA A 24 -0.86 14.72 4.86
N LYS A 25 0.46 14.98 4.84
CA LYS A 25 1.05 16.14 4.16
C LYS A 25 1.07 16.01 2.63
N HIS A 26 1.34 14.81 2.12
CA HIS A 26 1.70 14.63 0.71
C HIS A 26 0.70 13.81 -0.11
N HIS A 27 -0.12 12.96 0.52
CA HIS A 27 -1.15 12.24 -0.22
C HIS A 27 -2.38 13.14 -0.43
N TYR A 28 -2.90 13.20 -1.66
CA TYR A 28 -4.01 14.10 -2.02
C TYR A 28 -5.33 13.84 -1.24
N LEU A 29 -5.55 12.61 -0.77
CA LEU A 29 -6.65 12.25 0.16
C LEU A 29 -6.26 12.26 1.63
N GLY A 30 -5.06 12.75 1.95
CA GLY A 30 -4.48 12.72 3.28
C GLY A 30 -4.31 11.30 3.87
N PHE A 31 -4.09 11.28 5.17
CA PHE A 31 -3.94 10.06 5.96
C PHE A 31 -5.25 9.29 6.10
N ALA A 32 -5.17 7.96 6.05
CA ALA A 32 -6.27 7.05 6.37
C ALA A 32 -5.91 6.23 7.63
N PRO A 33 -6.72 6.28 8.70
CA PRO A 33 -6.47 5.50 9.91
C PRO A 33 -6.55 3.98 9.63
N LYS A 34 -5.93 3.18 10.51
CA LYS A 34 -6.09 1.73 10.49
C LYS A 34 -7.55 1.40 10.83
N ILE A 35 -8.27 0.78 9.90
CA ILE A 35 -9.64 0.30 10.10
C ILE A 35 -9.64 -1.20 9.86
N GLY A 36 -9.99 -1.97 10.89
CA GLY A 36 -9.82 -3.43 10.87
C GLY A 36 -8.34 -3.82 10.73
N GLU A 37 -8.09 -4.96 10.07
CA GLU A 37 -6.72 -5.38 9.78
C GLU A 37 -6.09 -4.47 8.72
N THR A 38 -5.00 -3.80 9.07
CA THR A 38 -4.29 -2.87 8.21
C THR A 38 -2.78 -3.03 8.41
N MET A 39 -2.04 -3.12 7.31
CA MET A 39 -0.59 -3.12 7.29
C MET A 39 -0.07 -1.88 6.55
N TRP A 40 0.97 -1.27 7.10
CA TRP A 40 1.68 -0.18 6.46
C TRP A 40 3.08 -0.63 6.09
N TYR A 41 3.48 -0.29 4.88
CA TYR A 41 4.81 -0.55 4.36
C TYR A 41 5.48 0.76 3.98
N VAL A 42 6.80 0.75 4.12
CA VAL A 42 7.68 1.80 3.62
C VAL A 42 8.64 1.18 2.63
N ALA A 43 8.82 1.84 1.49
CA ALA A 43 9.93 1.57 0.60
C ALA A 43 11.09 2.49 0.92
N THR A 44 12.30 1.95 0.94
CA THR A 44 13.51 2.71 1.23
C THR A 44 14.61 2.49 0.21
N VAL A 45 15.46 3.51 0.04
CA VAL A 45 16.75 3.46 -0.66
C VAL A 45 17.80 3.92 0.33
N ASP A 46 18.81 3.10 0.62
CA ASP A 46 19.87 3.41 1.58
C ASP A 46 19.35 3.92 2.95
N LYS A 47 18.23 3.35 3.40
CA LYS A 47 17.45 3.70 4.62
C LYS A 47 16.61 4.98 4.52
N GLU A 48 16.75 5.77 3.46
CA GLU A 48 15.87 6.92 3.22
C GLU A 48 14.51 6.45 2.71
N TRP A 49 13.43 7.05 3.21
CA TRP A 49 12.08 6.73 2.78
C TRP A 49 11.78 7.33 1.42
N VAL A 50 11.28 6.52 0.49
CA VAL A 50 11.00 6.95 -0.89
C VAL A 50 9.53 6.81 -1.27
N SER A 51 8.81 5.89 -0.63
CA SER A 51 7.36 5.73 -0.82
C SER A 51 6.69 5.04 0.36
N LEU A 52 5.39 5.31 0.53
CA LEU A 52 4.54 4.78 1.60
C LEU A 52 3.37 4.00 0.98
N ILE A 53 3.05 2.82 1.52
CA ILE A 53 1.97 1.96 1.04
C ILE A 53 1.09 1.51 2.21
N GLY A 54 -0.23 1.64 2.06
CA GLY A 54 -1.21 1.08 2.97
C GLY A 54 -1.98 -0.08 2.32
N PHE A 55 -2.11 -1.17 3.06
CA PHE A 55 -3.03 -2.27 2.76
C PHE A 55 -4.04 -2.41 3.88
N SER A 56 -5.31 -2.48 3.54
CA SER A 56 -6.40 -2.78 4.49
C SER A 56 -7.16 -4.01 4.07
N VAL A 57 -8.01 -4.52 4.96
CA VAL A 57 -9.05 -5.50 4.61
C VAL A 57 -9.81 -5.10 3.34
N SER A 58 -10.28 -6.12 2.63
CA SER A 58 -11.10 -5.96 1.44
C SER A 58 -12.36 -5.15 1.70
N ALA A 59 -12.74 -4.33 0.71
CA ALA A 59 -14.05 -3.70 0.72
C ALA A 59 -15.13 -4.77 0.60
N LEU A 60 -16.12 -4.76 1.51
CA LEU A 60 -17.19 -5.77 1.49
C LEU A 60 -17.92 -5.79 0.14
N LYS A 61 -18.18 -4.61 -0.44
CA LYS A 61 -18.85 -4.45 -1.74
C LYS A 61 -17.95 -3.66 -2.69
N CYS A 62 -17.56 -4.27 -3.80
CA CYS A 62 -16.84 -3.59 -4.88
C CYS A 62 -17.24 -4.21 -6.22
N LYS A 63 -18.29 -3.68 -6.84
CA LYS A 63 -18.91 -4.26 -8.05
C LYS A 63 -17.89 -4.50 -9.16
N VAL A 64 -16.98 -3.55 -9.38
CA VAL A 64 -15.95 -3.66 -10.44
C VAL A 64 -14.99 -4.82 -10.17
N ARG A 65 -14.48 -4.96 -8.94
CA ARG A 65 -13.65 -6.12 -8.54
C ARG A 65 -14.43 -7.41 -8.72
N ASP A 66 -15.67 -7.44 -8.21
CA ASP A 66 -16.47 -8.66 -8.17
C ASP A 66 -16.80 -9.15 -9.60
N GLN A 67 -17.05 -8.23 -10.53
CA GLN A 67 -17.23 -8.53 -11.95
C GLN A 67 -15.94 -8.99 -12.64
N TRP A 68 -14.79 -8.39 -12.32
CA TRP A 68 -13.50 -8.77 -12.91
C TRP A 68 -13.04 -10.16 -12.45
N ILE A 69 -13.21 -10.50 -11.17
CA ILE A 69 -12.92 -11.85 -10.65
C ILE A 69 -13.93 -12.87 -11.21
N GLY A 70 -15.15 -12.44 -11.55
CA GLY A 70 -16.20 -13.29 -12.11
C GLY A 70 -16.87 -14.20 -11.07
N TRP A 71 -16.71 -13.91 -9.78
CA TRP A 71 -17.32 -14.71 -8.72
C TRP A 71 -18.80 -14.33 -8.49
N THR A 72 -19.61 -15.29 -8.07
CA THR A 72 -20.97 -15.01 -7.61
C THR A 72 -20.97 -14.54 -6.16
N TYR A 73 -22.05 -13.89 -5.72
CA TYR A 73 -22.18 -13.38 -4.35
C TYR A 73 -21.91 -14.45 -3.27
N ARG A 74 -22.28 -15.71 -3.54
CA ARG A 74 -22.01 -16.83 -2.63
C ARG A 74 -20.52 -17.04 -2.37
N TYR A 75 -19.68 -16.93 -3.40
CA TYR A 75 -18.24 -17.13 -3.28
C TYR A 75 -17.49 -15.86 -2.85
N GLN A 76 -18.07 -14.68 -3.10
CA GLN A 76 -17.49 -13.42 -2.69
C GLN A 76 -17.20 -13.40 -1.19
N PHE A 77 -18.23 -13.60 -0.36
CA PHE A 77 -18.10 -13.44 1.09
C PHE A 77 -17.00 -14.33 1.69
N ASP A 78 -16.98 -15.61 1.30
CA ASP A 78 -16.00 -16.59 1.80
C ASP A 78 -14.56 -16.29 1.40
N ARG A 79 -14.37 -15.58 0.27
CA ARG A 79 -13.06 -15.33 -0.33
C ARG A 79 -12.54 -13.90 -0.15
N LEU A 80 -13.35 -12.96 0.33
CA LEU A 80 -12.89 -11.58 0.59
C LEU A 80 -11.68 -11.51 1.53
N LYS A 81 -11.54 -12.47 2.45
CA LYS A 81 -10.37 -12.61 3.34
C LYS A 81 -9.04 -12.87 2.61
N LEU A 82 -9.10 -13.26 1.33
CA LEU A 82 -7.92 -13.53 0.49
C LEU A 82 -7.50 -12.32 -0.34
N ILE A 83 -8.18 -11.18 -0.17
CA ILE A 83 -7.94 -9.97 -0.93
C ILE A 83 -7.66 -8.83 0.05
N VAL A 84 -6.70 -7.98 -0.30
CA VAL A 84 -6.41 -6.73 0.41
C VAL A 84 -6.66 -5.54 -0.51
N ASN A 85 -7.11 -4.42 0.06
CA ASN A 85 -7.20 -3.16 -0.67
C ASN A 85 -5.88 -2.41 -0.51
N ASN A 86 -5.28 -1.96 -1.60
CA ASN A 86 -4.28 -0.90 -1.52
C ASN A 86 -4.99 0.45 -1.29
N ASN A 87 -5.18 0.83 -0.04
CA ASN A 87 -6.01 1.99 0.32
C ASN A 87 -5.25 3.33 0.21
N ARG A 88 -3.92 3.31 0.30
CA ARG A 88 -3.05 4.47 0.13
C ARG A 88 -1.77 4.07 -0.58
N PHE A 89 -1.35 4.91 -1.52
CA PHE A 89 -0.04 4.78 -2.14
C PHE A 89 0.53 6.17 -2.42
N LEU A 90 1.72 6.43 -1.89
CA LEU A 90 2.37 7.73 -1.97
C LEU A 90 3.84 7.54 -2.35
N ILE A 91 4.27 8.12 -3.47
CA ILE A 91 5.68 8.39 -3.73
C ILE A 91 6.01 9.73 -3.08
N LEU A 92 7.07 9.77 -2.26
CA LEU A 92 7.44 11.00 -1.55
C LEU A 92 7.99 12.06 -2.51
N PRO A 93 7.77 13.35 -2.23
CA PRO A 93 8.34 14.42 -3.05
C PRO A 93 9.87 14.29 -3.16
N GLY A 94 10.41 14.58 -4.33
CA GLY A 94 11.84 14.41 -4.63
C GLY A 94 12.22 13.01 -5.13
N TRP A 95 11.34 12.01 -4.97
CA TRP A 95 11.58 10.63 -5.39
C TRP A 95 10.87 10.23 -6.69
N HIS A 96 10.79 11.15 -7.66
CA HIS A 96 10.19 10.89 -8.97
C HIS A 96 11.18 10.26 -9.95
N ILE A 97 11.57 9.02 -9.69
CA ILE A 97 12.41 8.23 -10.60
C ILE A 97 11.53 7.26 -11.41
N ASN A 98 11.94 7.00 -12.66
CA ASN A 98 11.21 6.10 -13.56
C ASN A 98 10.99 4.73 -12.90
N ASN A 99 9.76 4.23 -12.98
CA ASN A 99 9.34 2.90 -12.50
C ASN A 99 9.46 2.67 -10.97
N LEU A 100 9.69 3.70 -10.15
CA LEU A 100 9.67 3.54 -8.68
C LEU A 100 8.35 2.92 -8.22
N GLY A 101 7.22 3.46 -8.69
CA GLY A 101 5.92 3.04 -8.24
C GLY A 101 5.62 1.56 -8.51
N SER A 102 5.84 1.11 -9.75
CA SER A 102 5.65 -0.28 -10.15
C SER A 102 6.63 -1.23 -9.46
N ARG A 103 7.90 -0.82 -9.29
CA ARG A 103 8.90 -1.59 -8.53
C ARG A 103 8.48 -1.78 -7.08
N THR A 104 8.07 -0.71 -6.40
CA THR A 104 7.60 -0.76 -5.02
C THR A 104 6.42 -1.71 -4.85
N ILE A 105 5.39 -1.59 -5.70
CA ILE A 105 4.21 -2.48 -5.64
C ILE A 105 4.61 -3.93 -5.91
N SER A 106 5.48 -4.18 -6.89
CA SER A 106 5.96 -5.54 -7.19
C SER A 106 6.67 -6.18 -5.99
N LEU A 107 7.44 -5.42 -5.22
CA LEU A 107 8.14 -5.93 -4.05
C LEU A 107 7.19 -6.27 -2.88
N CYS A 108 5.99 -5.69 -2.84
CA CYS A 108 4.95 -6.08 -1.87
C CYS A 108 4.27 -7.43 -2.18
N LEU A 109 4.43 -7.97 -3.40
CA LEU A 109 3.72 -9.16 -3.86
C LEU A 109 4.58 -10.44 -3.85
N VAL A 110 5.88 -10.31 -3.59
CA VAL A 110 6.86 -11.40 -3.69
C VAL A 110 7.41 -11.81 -2.30
N THR A 111 6.81 -11.31 -1.22
CA THR A 111 7.15 -11.73 0.15
C THR A 111 6.64 -13.13 0.48
#